data_AF-A0A2K0XPF2-F1
#
_entry.id   AF-A0A2K0XPF2-F1
#
_cell.length_a   1.000
_cell.length_b   1.000
_cell.length_c   1.000
_cell.angle_alpha   90.00
_cell.angle_beta   90.00
_cell.angle_gamma   90.00
#
_symmetry.space_group_name_H-M   'P 1'
#
loop_
_entity.id
_entity.type
_entity.pdbx_description
1 polymer ?
#
loop_
_entity_poly.entity_id
_entity_poly.type
_entity_poly.pdbx_seq_one_letter_code
_entity_poly.pdbx_strand_id
1 'polypeptide(L)'
;MLTYSETMATLLEMKGRHDDGFSSSDRLFIKEVYELLYGKPIKNTACSNCYRDAYILIYTKLKKDGTMPKEKKFILLNGVLLHALNGQVFTNSNLTDEIAMDALNENPNRLDLFSKYPDNYKELCEARKTLKEEAAGKEPKSNEELQTNVESLKSALATATADLANTQKKNEELEAKVAAFAEEKIVAESSTKELNDKIVELTAQIESLSSEKEALSEAKDSLAKEIESLQKELANAKKVDEASSAKKTSKTTKTDDTAK
;
A
#
# COMPACT_ATOMS: atom_id res chain seq x y z
N MET A 1 -9.69 34.08 9.51
CA MET A 1 -8.31 33.85 10.02
C MET A 1 -7.87 32.50 9.51
N LEU A 2 -6.73 32.38 8.83
CA LEU A 2 -6.19 31.06 8.45
C LEU A 2 -5.70 30.34 9.71
N THR A 3 -6.24 29.16 10.00
CA THR A 3 -5.74 28.34 11.12
C THR A 3 -4.52 27.51 10.68
N TYR A 4 -3.69 27.12 11.65
CA TYR A 4 -2.50 26.30 11.38
C TYR A 4 -2.85 24.97 10.71
N SER A 5 -3.89 24.28 11.19
CA SER A 5 -4.30 22.98 10.65
C SER A 5 -4.82 23.09 9.22
N GLU A 6 -5.66 24.09 8.93
CA GLU A 6 -6.18 24.33 7.58
C GLU A 6 -5.04 24.71 6.61
N THR A 7 -4.12 25.56 7.07
CA THR A 7 -2.96 25.98 6.27
C THR A 7 -2.06 24.81 5.95
N MET A 8 -1.76 23.96 6.94
CA MET A 8 -0.94 22.76 6.73
C MET A 8 -1.63 21.71 5.87
N ALA A 9 -2.94 21.51 6.02
CA ALA A 9 -3.71 20.61 5.16
C ALA A 9 -3.64 21.06 3.69
N THR A 10 -3.84 22.37 3.45
CA THR A 10 -3.74 22.96 2.10
C THR A 10 -2.33 22.79 1.53
N LEU A 11 -1.28 23.05 2.33
CA LEU A 11 0.10 22.85 1.88
C LEU A 11 0.41 21.38 1.56
N LEU A 12 -0.12 20.43 2.34
CA LEU A 12 0.05 18.99 2.08
C LEU A 12 -0.65 18.54 0.79
N GLU A 13 -1.83 19.08 0.50
CA GLU A 13 -2.54 18.84 -0.76
C GLU A 13 -1.75 19.40 -1.96
N MET A 14 -1.14 20.58 -1.80
CA MET A 14 -0.28 21.19 -2.80
C MET A 14 1.03 20.43 -3.03
N LYS A 15 1.51 19.67 -2.02
CA LYS A 15 2.74 18.87 -2.13
C LYS A 15 2.72 17.89 -3.30
N GLY A 16 1.56 17.28 -3.58
CA GLY A 16 1.40 16.33 -4.69
C GLY A 16 1.56 16.96 -6.08
N ARG A 17 1.33 18.29 -6.18
CA ARG A 17 1.42 19.09 -7.41
C ARG A 17 2.68 19.94 -7.46
N HIS A 18 3.59 19.76 -6.50
CA HIS A 18 4.82 20.53 -6.40
C HIS A 18 5.67 20.44 -7.67
N ASP A 19 5.72 19.26 -8.29
CA ASP A 19 6.57 19.00 -9.45
C ASP A 19 5.94 19.39 -10.80
N ASP A 20 4.61 19.37 -10.89
CA ASP A 20 3.84 19.78 -12.08
C ASP A 20 3.58 21.30 -12.12
N GLY A 21 3.72 21.98 -10.97
CA GLY A 21 3.59 23.41 -10.83
C GLY A 21 2.28 23.85 -10.16
N PHE A 22 2.34 24.98 -9.47
CA PHE A 22 1.20 25.53 -8.74
C PHE A 22 0.20 26.24 -9.66
N SER A 23 -1.08 25.96 -9.44
CA SER A 23 -2.21 26.63 -10.09
C SER A 23 -2.30 28.11 -9.67
N SER A 24 -3.14 28.90 -10.34
CA SER A 24 -3.31 30.32 -10.00
C SER A 24 -3.83 30.54 -8.57
N SER A 25 -4.73 29.67 -8.08
CA SER A 25 -5.22 29.71 -6.69
C SER A 25 -4.12 29.35 -5.69
N ASP A 26 -3.33 28.32 -5.99
CA ASP A 26 -2.19 27.91 -5.16
C ASP A 26 -1.15 29.03 -5.04
N ARG A 27 -0.88 29.77 -6.13
CA ARG A 27 0.05 30.90 -6.14
C ARG A 27 -0.45 32.08 -5.31
N LEU A 28 -1.75 32.35 -5.34
CA LEU A 28 -2.36 33.39 -4.49
C LEU A 28 -2.24 33.00 -3.01
N PHE A 29 -2.56 31.75 -2.67
CA PHE A 29 -2.44 31.22 -1.31
C PHE A 29 -0.99 31.28 -0.80
N ILE A 30 -0.02 30.80 -1.58
CA ILE A 30 1.41 30.87 -1.22
C ILE A 30 1.81 32.33 -1.00
N LYS A 31 1.35 33.27 -1.83
CA LYS A 31 1.69 34.69 -1.70
C LYS A 31 1.15 35.26 -0.39
N GLU A 32 -0.12 35.03 -0.08
CA GLU A 32 -0.76 35.51 1.16
C GLU A 32 -0.08 34.95 2.40
N VAL A 33 0.18 33.63 2.43
CA VAL A 33 0.83 32.98 3.57
C VAL A 33 2.29 33.42 3.69
N TYR A 34 3.02 33.55 2.58
CA TYR A 34 4.40 34.03 2.60
C TYR A 34 4.50 35.45 3.17
N GLU A 35 3.62 36.34 2.74
CA GLU A 35 3.55 37.72 3.23
C GLU A 35 3.17 37.76 4.72
N LEU A 36 2.26 36.90 5.16
CA LEU A 36 1.89 36.78 6.57
C LEU A 36 3.06 36.27 7.45
N LEU A 37 3.83 35.28 6.97
CA LEU A 37 4.94 34.70 7.72
C LEU A 37 6.19 35.60 7.76
N TYR A 38 6.50 36.25 6.63
CA TYR A 38 7.78 36.94 6.44
C TYR A 38 7.65 38.47 6.32
N GLY A 39 6.43 39.01 6.26
CA GLY A 39 6.17 40.44 6.13
C GLY A 39 6.69 41.06 4.83
N LYS A 40 6.96 40.23 3.81
CA LYS A 40 7.55 40.64 2.53
C LYS A 40 6.88 39.90 1.37
N PRO A 41 6.66 40.57 0.22
CA PRO A 41 6.18 39.90 -0.98
C PRO A 41 7.27 39.04 -1.62
N ILE A 42 6.86 38.05 -2.42
CA ILE A 42 7.76 37.24 -3.23
C ILE A 42 8.42 38.13 -4.30
N LYS A 43 9.75 38.09 -4.41
CA LYS A 43 10.56 38.99 -5.24
C LYS A 43 10.16 39.02 -6.73
N ASN A 44 9.71 37.90 -7.28
CA ASN A 44 9.32 37.80 -8.68
C ASN A 44 8.08 36.90 -8.83
N THR A 45 6.95 37.52 -9.19
CA THR A 45 5.64 36.86 -9.36
C THR A 45 5.49 36.12 -10.69
N ALA A 46 6.43 36.27 -11.65
CA ALA A 46 6.41 35.55 -12.91
C ALA A 46 7.21 34.23 -12.87
N CYS A 47 7.98 33.99 -11.81
CA CYS A 47 8.87 32.83 -11.71
C CYS A 47 8.22 31.66 -10.98
N SER A 48 8.02 30.53 -11.66
CA SER A 48 7.50 29.30 -11.06
C SER A 48 8.39 28.74 -9.94
N ASN A 49 9.71 28.87 -10.07
CA ASN A 49 10.66 28.41 -9.05
C ASN A 49 10.58 29.25 -7.77
N CYS A 50 10.31 30.56 -7.87
CA CYS A 50 10.16 31.41 -6.69
C CYS A 50 8.95 30.99 -5.82
N TYR A 51 7.88 30.48 -6.42
CA TYR A 51 6.74 29.93 -5.68
C TYR A 51 7.06 28.59 -5.02
N ARG A 52 7.89 27.75 -5.66
CA ARG A 52 8.40 26.49 -5.05
C ARG A 52 9.26 26.79 -3.83
N ASP A 53 10.20 27.72 -3.96
CA ASP A 53 11.05 28.15 -2.85
C ASP A 53 10.21 28.76 -1.71
N ALA A 54 9.25 29.62 -2.04
CA ALA A 54 8.33 30.20 -1.06
C ALA A 54 7.51 29.12 -0.34
N TYR A 55 6.98 28.13 -1.06
CA TYR A 55 6.26 26.99 -0.49
C TYR A 55 7.13 26.20 0.51
N ILE A 56 8.37 25.86 0.13
CA ILE A 56 9.31 25.13 1.02
C ILE A 56 9.59 25.94 2.29
N LEU A 57 9.81 27.25 2.14
CA LEU A 57 10.05 28.17 3.25
C LEU A 57 8.86 28.27 4.20
N ILE A 58 7.63 28.33 3.68
CA ILE A 58 6.40 28.33 4.46
C ILE A 58 6.26 27.00 5.22
N TYR A 59 6.30 25.89 4.50
CA TYR A 59 6.12 24.55 5.06
C TYR A 59 7.14 24.26 6.17
N THR A 60 8.40 24.59 5.93
CA THR A 60 9.47 24.37 6.92
C THR A 60 9.30 25.25 8.16
N LYS A 61 8.88 26.52 7.99
CA LYS A 61 8.61 27.40 9.12
C LYS A 61 7.43 26.93 9.95
N LEU A 62 6.30 26.64 9.33
CA LEU A 62 5.11 26.16 10.03
C LEU A 62 5.39 24.84 10.74
N LYS A 63 6.13 23.92 10.12
CA LYS A 63 6.54 22.67 10.77
C LYS A 63 7.46 22.88 11.98
N LYS A 64 8.30 23.93 11.94
CA LYS A 64 9.21 24.26 13.05
C LYS A 64 8.50 24.99 14.20
N ASP A 65 7.68 25.98 13.86
CA ASP A 65 7.05 26.88 14.83
C ASP A 65 5.74 26.28 15.40
N GLY A 66 5.14 25.31 14.69
CA GLY A 66 3.96 24.55 15.12
C GLY A 66 2.67 25.37 15.22
N THR A 67 2.71 26.66 14.88
CA THR A 67 1.60 27.61 15.00
C THR A 67 1.67 28.66 13.89
N MET A 68 0.53 29.23 13.51
CA MET A 68 0.49 30.41 12.62
C MET A 68 0.92 31.67 13.38
N PRO A 69 1.59 32.64 12.73
CA PRO A 69 1.85 33.93 13.35
C PRO A 69 0.51 34.57 13.71
N LYS A 70 0.31 34.78 15.01
CA LYS A 70 -0.82 35.56 15.48
C LYS A 70 -0.53 37.02 15.19
N GLU A 71 -1.57 37.79 14.86
CA GLU A 71 -1.46 39.25 14.89
C GLU A 71 -0.95 39.65 16.28
N LYS A 72 0.22 40.29 16.31
CA LYS A 72 0.79 40.78 17.56
C LYS A 72 -0.12 41.88 18.09
N LYS A 73 -0.64 41.67 19.30
CA LYS A 73 -1.46 42.66 19.99
C LYS A 73 -0.62 43.86 20.42
N PHE A 74 0.65 43.62 20.72
CA PHE A 74 1.62 44.62 21.13
C PHE A 74 2.65 44.89 20.02
N ILE A 75 2.75 46.15 19.59
CA ILE A 75 3.72 46.58 18.56
C ILE A 75 4.49 47.79 19.10
N LEU A 76 5.81 47.78 18.99
CA LEU A 76 6.68 48.91 19.35
C LEU A 76 6.62 50.01 18.29
N LEU A 77 6.91 51.23 18.73
CA LEU A 77 7.18 52.35 17.83
C LEU A 77 8.35 52.04 16.89
N ASN A 78 8.30 52.57 15.67
CA ASN A 78 9.34 52.35 14.67
C ASN A 78 10.70 52.88 15.15
N GLY A 79 11.73 52.03 15.08
CA GLY A 79 13.09 52.38 15.52
C GLY A 79 13.34 52.22 17.02
N VAL A 80 12.34 51.83 17.81
CA VAL A 80 12.50 51.60 19.26
C VAL A 80 12.99 50.19 19.54
N LEU A 81 13.91 50.09 20.51
CA LEU A 81 14.47 48.84 21.03
C LEU A 81 13.99 48.64 22.47
N LEU A 82 13.32 47.52 22.74
CA LEU A 82 12.87 47.16 24.07
C LEU A 82 13.98 46.35 24.78
N HIS A 83 14.52 46.91 25.85
CA HIS A 83 15.59 46.29 26.64
C HIS A 83 14.99 45.54 27.83
N ALA A 84 15.23 44.24 27.90
CA ALA A 84 14.87 43.42 29.06
C ALA A 84 15.98 43.44 30.12
N LEU A 85 15.60 43.16 31.37
CA LEU A 85 16.52 43.13 32.53
C LEU A 85 17.63 42.08 32.39
N ASN A 86 17.38 41.01 31.63
CA ASN A 86 18.37 39.97 31.33
C ASN A 86 19.38 40.36 30.23
N GLY A 87 19.37 41.63 29.77
CA GLY A 87 20.25 42.13 28.73
C GLY A 87 19.83 41.79 27.30
N GLN A 88 18.68 41.12 27.11
CA GLN A 88 18.14 40.86 25.78
C GLN A 88 17.47 42.11 25.20
N VAL A 89 17.62 42.28 23.89
CA VAL A 89 17.04 43.40 23.13
C VAL A 89 15.98 42.88 22.17
N PHE A 90 14.78 43.45 22.26
CA PHE A 90 13.65 43.10 21.42
C PHE A 90 13.31 44.23 20.44
N THR A 91 12.99 43.83 19.22
CA THR A 91 12.49 44.62 18.09
C THR A 91 11.11 44.09 17.70
N ASN A 92 10.37 44.81 16.86
CA ASN A 92 9.08 44.31 16.34
C ASN A 92 9.16 42.93 15.68
N SER A 93 10.32 42.50 15.19
CA SER A 93 10.51 41.19 14.59
C SER A 93 10.47 40.05 15.62
N ASN A 94 11.18 40.19 16.74
CA ASN A 94 11.35 39.13 17.75
C ASN A 94 10.46 39.31 19.00
N LEU A 95 9.78 40.45 19.14
CA LEU A 95 8.87 40.70 20.25
C LEU A 95 7.62 39.81 20.15
N THR A 96 7.33 39.07 21.21
CA THR A 96 6.05 38.36 21.38
C THR A 96 5.16 39.13 22.36
N ASP A 97 3.85 38.92 22.28
CA ASP A 97 2.90 39.56 23.19
C ASP A 97 3.22 39.23 24.66
N GLU A 98 3.73 38.03 24.93
CA GLU A 98 4.14 37.58 26.26
C GLU A 98 5.33 38.39 26.80
N ILE A 99 6.33 38.65 25.96
CA ILE A 99 7.50 39.45 26.33
C ILE A 99 7.10 40.91 26.52
N ALA A 100 6.17 41.41 25.70
CA ALA A 100 5.61 42.75 25.87
C ALA A 100 4.88 42.89 27.21
N MET A 101 4.03 41.91 27.57
CA MET A 101 3.32 41.89 28.85
C MET A 101 4.28 41.81 30.04
N ASP A 102 5.30 40.94 29.96
CA ASP A 102 6.33 40.83 31.00
C ASP A 102 7.10 42.15 31.15
N ALA A 103 7.46 42.81 30.05
CA ALA A 103 8.17 44.10 30.09
C ALA A 103 7.32 45.24 30.68
N LEU A 104 5.99 45.23 30.46
CA LEU A 104 5.05 46.18 31.06
C LEU A 104 4.78 45.89 32.54
N ASN A 105 4.76 44.62 32.94
CA ASN A 105 4.69 44.22 34.35
C ASN A 105 5.93 44.65 35.13
N GLU A 106 7.12 44.60 34.51
CA GLU A 106 8.37 45.07 35.12
C GLU A 106 8.39 46.59 35.26
N ASN A 107 7.97 47.32 34.22
CA ASN A 107 7.95 48.77 34.23
C ASN A 107 6.76 49.30 33.43
N PRO A 108 5.70 49.76 34.12
CA PRO A 108 4.51 50.31 33.47
C PRO A 108 4.78 51.52 32.58
N ASN A 109 5.86 52.28 32.83
CA ASN A 109 6.23 53.44 32.03
C ASN A 109 6.77 53.07 30.64
N ARG A 110 7.02 51.78 30.37
CA ARG A 110 7.40 51.30 29.03
C ARG A 110 6.24 51.29 28.04
N LEU A 111 5.01 51.57 28.48
CA LEU A 111 3.84 51.64 27.60
C LEU A 111 4.04 52.66 26.46
N ASP A 112 4.73 53.76 26.72
CA ASP A 112 5.04 54.81 25.74
C ASP A 112 5.91 54.31 24.57
N LEU A 113 6.55 53.15 24.72
CA LEU A 113 7.34 52.53 23.65
C LEU A 113 6.48 51.76 22.64
N PHE A 114 5.19 51.55 22.93
CA PHE A 114 4.27 50.77 22.10
C PHE A 114 3.38 51.67 21.23
N SER A 115 3.33 51.37 19.93
CA SER A 115 2.45 52.00 18.96
C SER A 115 1.05 51.39 18.94
N LYS A 116 0.89 50.11 19.30
CA LYS A 116 -0.39 49.39 19.34
C LYS A 116 -0.42 48.49 20.57
N TYR A 117 -1.51 48.53 21.32
CA TYR A 117 -1.79 47.65 22.45
C TYR A 117 -3.32 47.53 22.66
N PRO A 118 -3.82 46.44 23.27
CA PRO A 118 -5.25 46.31 23.61
C PRO A 118 -5.67 47.23 24.76
N ASP A 119 -6.93 47.67 24.77
CA ASP A 119 -7.46 48.48 25.88
C ASP A 119 -7.40 47.75 27.23
N ASN A 120 -7.57 46.43 27.20
CA ASN A 120 -7.50 45.56 28.38
C ASN A 120 -6.07 45.05 28.69
N TYR A 121 -5.02 45.76 28.27
CA TYR A 121 -3.64 45.30 28.47
C TYR A 121 -3.29 45.07 29.95
N LYS A 122 -3.85 45.86 30.88
CA LYS A 122 -3.59 45.72 32.32
C LYS A 122 -4.03 44.37 32.86
N GLU A 123 -5.24 43.94 32.51
CA GLU A 123 -5.78 42.64 32.91
C GLU A 123 -4.96 41.48 32.32
N LEU A 124 -4.51 41.62 31.06
CA LEU A 124 -3.66 40.61 30.42
C LEU A 124 -2.28 40.52 31.10
N CYS A 125 -1.69 41.66 31.44
CA CYS A 125 -0.45 41.74 32.20
C CYS A 125 -0.60 41.10 33.59
N GLU A 126 -1.67 41.41 34.32
CA GLU A 126 -1.96 40.83 35.63
C GLU A 126 -2.18 39.32 35.55
N ALA A 127 -2.98 38.84 34.58
CA ALA A 127 -3.19 37.41 34.36
C ALA A 127 -1.88 36.68 34.01
N ARG A 128 -0.98 37.31 33.25
CA ARG A 128 0.34 36.75 32.97
C ARG A 128 1.22 36.70 34.23
N LYS A 129 1.15 37.73 35.06
CA LYS A 129 1.89 37.79 36.32
C LYS A 129 1.44 36.69 37.27
N THR A 130 0.12 36.50 37.45
CA THR A 130 -0.42 35.42 38.29
C THR A 130 -0.04 34.04 37.75
N LEU A 131 -0.12 33.80 36.43
CA LEU A 131 0.33 32.55 35.82
C LEU A 131 1.81 32.27 36.08
N LYS A 132 2.66 33.30 36.03
CA LYS A 132 4.10 33.19 36.28
C LYS A 132 4.40 32.94 37.77
N GLU A 133 3.64 33.57 38.66
CA GLU A 133 3.71 33.37 40.11
C GLU A 133 3.17 32.00 40.53
N GLU A 134 2.11 31.50 39.91
CA GLU A 134 1.62 30.12 40.09
C GLU A 134 2.59 29.07 39.54
N ALA A 135 3.31 29.40 38.47
CA ALA A 135 4.38 28.56 37.94
C ALA A 135 5.65 28.58 38.82
N ALA A 136 5.91 29.69 39.53
CA ALA A 136 7.04 29.85 40.44
C ALA A 136 6.74 29.37 41.87
N GLY A 137 5.47 29.40 42.31
CA GLY A 137 4.98 28.95 43.61
C GLY A 137 4.60 27.47 43.66
N LYS A 138 4.56 26.79 42.51
CA LYS A 138 4.70 25.33 42.47
C LYS A 138 6.18 25.02 42.70
N GLU A 139 6.53 24.72 43.95
CA GLU A 139 7.67 23.85 44.23
C GLU A 139 7.67 22.70 43.20
N PRO A 140 8.84 22.29 42.68
CA PRO A 140 8.91 21.09 41.86
C PRO A 140 8.21 19.98 42.64
N LYS A 141 7.25 19.27 42.00
CA LYS A 141 6.64 18.06 42.57
C LYS A 141 7.72 17.31 43.36
N SER A 142 7.48 17.07 44.64
CA SER A 142 8.46 16.53 45.60
C SER A 142 9.43 15.56 44.92
N ASN A 143 10.73 15.71 45.14
CA ASN A 143 11.77 14.84 44.58
C ASN A 143 11.44 13.34 44.80
N GLU A 144 10.74 12.99 45.87
CA GLU A 144 10.23 11.63 46.13
C GLU A 144 9.13 11.17 45.15
N GLU A 145 8.18 12.04 44.78
CA GLU A 145 7.15 11.72 43.77
C GLU A 145 7.77 11.57 42.38
N LEU A 146 8.81 12.34 42.06
CA LEU A 146 9.55 12.19 40.82
C LEU A 146 10.38 10.89 40.82
N GLN A 147 11.00 10.53 41.95
CA GLN A 147 11.76 9.29 42.08
C GLN A 147 10.88 8.05 41.96
N THR A 148 9.74 8.01 42.65
CA THR A 148 8.78 6.90 42.57
C THR A 148 8.22 6.72 41.15
N ASN A 149 7.91 7.82 40.46
CA ASN A 149 7.49 7.77 39.05
C ASN A 149 8.62 7.28 38.13
N VAL A 150 9.86 7.71 38.35
CA VAL A 150 11.03 7.25 37.57
C VAL A 150 11.29 5.76 37.78
N GLU A 151 11.16 5.25 39.00
CA GLU A 151 11.31 3.82 39.29
C GLU A 151 10.19 2.97 38.69
N SER A 152 8.95 3.46 38.77
CA SER A 152 7.80 2.83 38.10
C SER A 152 8.00 2.78 36.58
N LEU A 153 8.40 3.90 35.97
CA LEU A 153 8.68 3.96 34.53
C LEU A 153 9.86 3.08 34.13
N LYS A 154 10.92 2.99 34.93
CA LYS A 154 12.04 2.06 34.69
C LYS A 154 11.58 0.60 34.72
N SER A 155 10.75 0.24 35.69
CA SER A 155 10.18 -1.11 35.79
C SER A 155 9.29 -1.45 34.58
N ALA A 156 8.42 -0.52 34.18
CA ALA A 156 7.58 -0.64 33.00
C ALA A 156 8.41 -0.72 31.70
N LEU A 157 9.49 0.06 31.60
CA LEU A 157 10.40 0.01 30.46
C LEU A 157 11.09 -1.36 30.38
N ALA A 158 11.57 -1.90 31.50
CA ALA A 158 12.22 -3.20 31.54
C ALA A 158 11.27 -4.34 31.10
N THR A 159 10.01 -4.30 31.54
CA THR A 159 8.98 -5.27 31.10
C THR A 159 8.67 -5.13 29.62
N ALA A 160 8.41 -3.90 29.13
CA ALA A 160 8.15 -3.66 27.71
C ALA A 160 9.33 -4.10 26.82
N THR A 161 10.58 -3.94 27.28
CA THR A 161 11.77 -4.36 26.55
C THR A 161 11.87 -5.89 26.47
N ALA A 162 11.53 -6.59 27.56
CA ALA A 162 11.48 -8.05 27.58
C ALA A 162 10.38 -8.60 26.65
N ASP A 163 9.21 -7.97 26.66
CA ASP A 163 8.09 -8.35 25.77
C ASP A 163 8.43 -8.09 24.30
N LEU A 164 9.12 -6.98 24.00
CA LEU A 164 9.61 -6.67 22.65
C LEU A 164 10.60 -7.75 22.17
N ALA A 165 11.55 -8.15 23.01
CA ALA A 165 12.53 -9.18 22.68
C ALA A 165 11.86 -10.55 22.45
N ASN A 166 10.88 -10.91 23.27
CA ASN A 166 10.10 -12.13 23.07
C ASN A 166 9.29 -12.09 21.77
N THR A 167 8.70 -10.95 21.44
CA THR A 167 7.92 -10.76 20.21
C THR A 167 8.83 -10.83 18.98
N GLN A 168 10.02 -10.24 19.03
CA GLN A 168 11.03 -10.36 17.97
C GLN A 168 11.43 -11.81 17.73
N LYS A 169 11.76 -12.56 18.79
CA LYS A 169 12.10 -13.99 18.67
C LYS A 169 10.96 -14.80 18.04
N LYS A 170 9.71 -14.51 18.42
CA LYS A 170 8.54 -15.18 17.84
C LYS A 170 8.32 -14.83 16.37
N ASN A 171 8.63 -13.60 15.96
CA ASN A 171 8.58 -13.20 14.54
C ASN A 171 9.66 -13.93 13.74
N GLU A 172 10.90 -14.03 14.24
CA GLU A 172 11.97 -14.80 13.60
C GLU A 172 11.59 -16.28 13.43
N GLU A 173 10.98 -16.90 14.45
CA GLU A 173 10.45 -18.27 14.37
C GLU A 173 9.33 -18.42 13.32
N LEU A 174 8.45 -17.42 13.19
CA LEU A 174 7.39 -17.42 12.18
C LEU A 174 7.94 -17.25 10.78
N GLU A 175 8.92 -16.36 10.58
CA GLU A 175 9.61 -16.17 9.30
C GLU A 175 10.30 -17.46 8.85
N ALA A 176 10.97 -18.17 9.77
CA ALA A 176 11.57 -19.46 9.48
C ALA A 176 10.53 -20.52 9.05
N LYS A 177 9.35 -20.55 9.71
CA LYS A 177 8.26 -21.46 9.32
C LYS A 177 7.66 -21.11 7.97
N VAL A 178 7.50 -19.82 7.67
CA VAL A 178 7.00 -19.36 6.36
C VAL A 178 7.96 -19.77 5.25
N ALA A 179 9.27 -19.65 5.47
CA ALA A 179 10.28 -20.10 4.52
C ALA A 179 10.19 -21.62 4.26
N ALA A 180 10.11 -22.42 5.33
CA ALA A 180 9.97 -23.88 5.20
C ALA A 180 8.69 -24.29 4.43
N PHE A 181 7.55 -23.66 4.73
CA PHE A 181 6.30 -23.92 4.00
C PHE A 181 6.37 -23.47 2.53
N ALA A 182 7.10 -22.39 2.23
CA ALA A 182 7.29 -21.96 0.85
C ALA A 182 8.11 -22.98 0.05
N GLU A 183 9.15 -23.57 0.64
CA GLU A 183 9.93 -24.65 0.02
C GLU A 183 9.08 -25.90 -0.21
N GLU A 184 8.32 -26.33 0.81
CA GLU A 184 7.41 -27.49 0.69
C GLU A 184 6.36 -27.27 -0.40
N LYS A 185 5.82 -26.06 -0.50
CA LYS A 185 4.88 -25.68 -1.55
C LYS A 185 5.49 -25.78 -2.95
N ILE A 186 6.72 -25.32 -3.15
CA ILE A 186 7.42 -25.42 -4.45
C ILE A 186 7.58 -26.88 -4.86
N VAL A 187 7.95 -27.75 -3.92
CA VAL A 187 8.09 -29.19 -4.18
C VAL A 187 6.73 -29.79 -4.56
N ALA A 188 5.67 -29.49 -3.82
CA ALA A 188 4.32 -29.96 -4.13
C ALA A 188 3.81 -29.48 -5.51
N GLU A 189 4.07 -28.23 -5.87
CA GLU A 189 3.71 -27.66 -7.18
C GLU A 189 4.46 -28.35 -8.33
N SER A 190 5.75 -28.65 -8.15
CA SER A 190 6.54 -29.38 -9.15
C SER A 190 6.01 -30.81 -9.36
N SER A 191 5.67 -31.52 -8.29
CA SER A 191 5.10 -32.87 -8.37
C SER A 191 3.72 -32.87 -9.03
N THR A 192 2.89 -31.87 -8.71
CA THR A 192 1.56 -31.70 -9.34
C THR A 192 1.69 -31.46 -10.84
N LYS A 193 2.67 -30.66 -11.26
CA LYS A 193 2.96 -30.43 -12.68
C LYS A 193 3.39 -31.72 -13.38
N GLU A 194 4.32 -32.48 -12.80
CA GLU A 194 4.78 -33.74 -13.37
C GLU A 194 3.64 -34.77 -13.53
N LEU A 195 2.77 -34.88 -12.51
CA LEU A 195 1.58 -35.73 -12.58
C LEU A 195 0.61 -35.29 -13.68
N ASN A 196 0.38 -33.99 -13.84
CA ASN A 196 -0.47 -33.46 -14.90
C ASN A 196 0.10 -33.75 -16.30
N ASP A 197 1.40 -33.57 -16.50
CA ASP A 197 2.06 -33.90 -17.77
C ASP A 197 1.88 -35.39 -18.10
N LYS A 198 1.99 -36.26 -17.09
CA LYS A 198 1.76 -37.71 -17.25
C LYS A 198 0.30 -38.07 -17.52
N ILE A 199 -0.65 -37.33 -16.95
CA ILE A 199 -2.08 -37.50 -17.25
C ILE A 199 -2.35 -37.15 -18.72
N VAL A 200 -1.77 -36.07 -19.24
CA VAL A 200 -1.91 -35.69 -20.66
C VAL A 200 -1.35 -36.77 -21.58
N GLU A 201 -0.16 -37.29 -21.28
CA GLU A 201 0.46 -38.36 -22.05
C GLU A 201 -0.40 -39.63 -22.06
N LEU A 202 -0.86 -40.08 -20.89
CA LEU A 202 -1.72 -41.26 -20.78
C LEU A 202 -3.07 -41.06 -21.48
N THR A 203 -3.62 -39.84 -21.45
CA THR A 203 -4.88 -39.53 -22.16
C THR A 203 -4.70 -39.66 -23.66
N ALA A 204 -3.60 -39.14 -24.22
CA ALA A 204 -3.29 -39.28 -25.64
C ALA A 204 -3.08 -40.76 -26.04
N GLN A 205 -2.42 -41.56 -25.19
CA GLN A 205 -2.27 -43.00 -25.43
C GLN A 205 -3.61 -43.73 -25.44
N ILE A 206 -4.53 -43.39 -24.52
CA ILE A 206 -5.88 -43.96 -24.47
C ILE A 206 -6.66 -43.62 -25.74
N GLU A 207 -6.62 -42.38 -26.21
CA GLU A 207 -7.30 -41.97 -27.44
C GLU A 207 -6.75 -42.74 -28.67
N SER A 208 -5.43 -42.86 -28.78
CA SER A 208 -4.78 -43.62 -29.85
C SER A 208 -5.23 -45.10 -29.83
N LEU A 209 -5.17 -45.76 -28.68
CA LEU A 209 -5.59 -47.16 -28.53
C LEU A 209 -7.09 -47.34 -28.79
N SER A 210 -7.92 -46.36 -28.44
CA SER A 210 -9.35 -46.37 -28.74
C SER A 210 -9.59 -46.35 -30.25
N SER A 211 -8.89 -45.48 -30.98
CA SER A 211 -9.01 -45.42 -32.44
C SER A 211 -8.54 -46.71 -33.13
N GLU A 212 -7.46 -47.32 -32.64
CA GLU A 212 -6.97 -48.59 -33.16
C GLU A 212 -7.96 -49.73 -32.90
N LYS A 213 -8.58 -49.75 -31.71
CA LYS A 213 -9.62 -50.72 -31.37
C LYS A 213 -10.85 -50.61 -32.28
N GLU A 214 -11.29 -49.39 -32.59
CA GLU A 214 -12.38 -49.15 -33.53
C GLU A 214 -12.03 -49.66 -34.94
N ALA A 215 -10.85 -49.31 -35.45
CA ALA A 215 -10.38 -49.78 -36.75
C ALA A 215 -10.29 -51.32 -36.83
N LEU A 216 -9.78 -51.97 -35.79
CA LEU A 216 -9.74 -53.43 -35.71
C LEU A 216 -11.14 -54.06 -35.64
N SER A 217 -12.10 -53.41 -34.97
CA SER A 217 -13.49 -53.86 -34.93
C SER A 217 -14.13 -53.80 -36.32
N GLU A 218 -13.95 -52.71 -37.06
CA GLU A 218 -14.45 -52.57 -38.43
C GLU A 218 -13.82 -53.59 -39.37
N ALA A 219 -12.50 -53.81 -39.26
CA ALA A 219 -11.80 -54.82 -40.05
C ALA A 219 -12.34 -56.24 -39.77
N LYS A 220 -12.61 -56.56 -38.49
CA LYS A 220 -13.21 -57.84 -38.08
C LYS A 220 -14.60 -58.03 -38.68
N ASP A 221 -15.44 -56.99 -38.66
CA ASP A 221 -16.79 -57.04 -39.24
C ASP A 221 -16.75 -57.22 -40.76
N SER A 222 -15.79 -56.59 -41.44
CA SER A 222 -15.58 -56.79 -42.89
C SER A 222 -15.17 -58.22 -43.21
N LEU A 223 -14.19 -58.77 -42.49
CA LEU A 223 -13.74 -60.16 -42.67
C LEU A 223 -14.85 -61.17 -42.37
N ALA A 224 -15.68 -60.90 -41.35
CA ALA A 224 -16.82 -61.76 -41.04
C ALA A 224 -17.82 -61.84 -42.21
N LYS A 225 -18.11 -60.71 -42.86
CA LYS A 225 -18.96 -60.66 -44.07
C LYS A 225 -18.35 -61.41 -45.24
N GLU A 226 -17.04 -61.28 -45.44
CA GLU A 226 -16.31 -61.97 -46.51
C GLU A 226 -16.33 -63.50 -46.29
N ILE A 227 -16.09 -63.97 -45.06
CA ILE A 227 -16.20 -65.38 -44.70
C ILE A 227 -17.62 -65.90 -44.97
N GLU A 228 -18.67 -65.15 -44.61
CA GLU A 228 -20.06 -65.55 -44.88
C GLU A 228 -20.34 -65.68 -46.38
N SER A 229 -19.81 -64.75 -47.19
CA SER A 229 -19.91 -64.81 -48.65
C SER A 229 -19.21 -66.05 -49.22
N LEU A 230 -17.95 -66.29 -48.82
CA LEU A 230 -17.19 -67.45 -49.26
C LEU A 230 -17.85 -68.77 -48.82
N GLN A 231 -18.42 -68.83 -47.63
CA GLN A 231 -19.18 -69.99 -47.16
C GLN A 231 -20.42 -70.27 -48.03
N LYS A 232 -21.15 -69.22 -48.44
CA LYS A 232 -22.28 -69.34 -49.38
C LYS A 232 -21.83 -69.84 -50.75
N GLU A 233 -20.74 -69.30 -51.29
CA GLU A 233 -20.16 -69.75 -52.57
C GLU A 233 -19.73 -71.21 -52.52
N LEU A 234 -19.05 -71.63 -51.44
CA LEU A 234 -18.59 -73.00 -51.24
C LEU A 234 -19.78 -73.98 -51.12
N ALA A 235 -20.84 -73.57 -50.44
CA ALA A 235 -22.09 -74.34 -50.39
C ALA A 235 -22.76 -74.48 -51.77
N ASN A 236 -22.74 -73.42 -52.57
CA ASN A 236 -23.25 -73.45 -53.94
C ASN A 236 -22.40 -74.36 -54.84
N ALA A 237 -21.07 -74.27 -54.77
CA ALA A 237 -20.16 -75.12 -55.53
C ALA A 237 -20.35 -76.61 -55.21
N LYS A 238 -20.50 -76.95 -53.92
CA LYS A 238 -20.83 -78.33 -53.49
C LYS A 238 -22.14 -78.84 -54.10
N LYS A 239 -23.19 -78.02 -54.13
CA LYS A 239 -24.48 -78.40 -54.77
C LYS A 239 -24.33 -78.64 -56.28
N VAL A 240 -23.48 -77.86 -56.95
CA VAL A 240 -23.18 -78.03 -58.38
C VAL A 240 -22.41 -79.32 -58.65
N ASP A 241 -21.45 -79.67 -57.78
CA ASP A 241 -20.72 -80.95 -57.86
C ASP A 241 -21.60 -82.17 -57.57
N GLU A 242 -22.53 -82.08 -56.62
CA GLU A 242 -23.51 -83.15 -56.37
C GLU A 242 -24.46 -83.34 -57.58
N ALA A 243 -24.89 -82.23 -58.21
CA ALA A 243 -25.73 -82.27 -59.41
C ALA A 243 -25.01 -82.80 -60.66
N SER A 244 -23.71 -82.52 -60.81
CA SER A 244 -22.89 -83.05 -61.90
C SER A 244 -22.57 -84.55 -61.71
N SER A 245 -22.47 -85.01 -60.46
CA SER A 245 -22.33 -86.43 -60.09
C SER A 245 -23.60 -87.24 -60.38
N ALA A 246 -24.79 -86.70 -60.08
CA ALA A 246 -26.08 -87.34 -60.35
C ALA A 246 -26.42 -87.47 -61.86
N LYS A 247 -25.81 -86.63 -62.71
CA LYS A 247 -25.96 -86.69 -64.18
C LYS A 247 -25.06 -87.76 -64.82
N LYS A 248 -24.05 -88.27 -64.08
CA LYS A 248 -23.15 -89.34 -64.54
C LYS A 248 -23.70 -90.75 -64.24
N THR A 249 -24.57 -90.90 -63.24
CA THR A 249 -25.22 -92.18 -62.88
C THR A 249 -26.51 -92.47 -63.66
N SER A 250 -27.05 -91.51 -64.43
CA SER A 250 -28.27 -91.68 -65.24
C SER A 250 -28.00 -91.96 -66.74
N LYS A 251 -26.73 -92.13 -67.15
CA LYS A 251 -26.35 -92.45 -68.55
C LYS A 251 -25.69 -93.83 -68.72
N THR A 252 -26.04 -94.79 -67.86
CA THR A 252 -25.62 -96.21 -67.98
C THR A 252 -26.83 -97.13 -67.72
N THR A 253 -27.90 -96.97 -68.50
CA THR A 253 -29.03 -97.92 -68.55
C THR A 253 -29.77 -97.73 -69.87
N LYS A 254 -29.17 -98.22 -70.96
CA LYS A 254 -29.85 -98.69 -72.17
C LYS A 254 -28.81 -99.26 -73.14
N THR A 255 -29.21 -100.35 -73.80
CA THR A 255 -28.50 -101.21 -74.78
C THR A 255 -27.54 -102.24 -74.16
N ASP A 256 -27.62 -103.54 -74.43
CA ASP A 256 -28.61 -104.34 -75.16
C ASP A 256 -28.31 -105.83 -74.91
N ASP A 257 -29.31 -106.64 -75.23
CA ASP A 257 -29.35 -108.10 -75.29
C ASP A 257 -28.29 -108.75 -76.22
N THR A 258 -28.19 -110.08 -76.11
CA THR A 258 -27.68 -111.07 -77.10
C THR A 258 -26.19 -111.49 -77.06
N ALA A 259 -25.91 -112.73 -76.65
CA ALA A 259 -25.53 -113.85 -77.54
C ALA A 259 -24.69 -114.96 -76.85
N LYS A 260 -25.24 -116.18 -76.92
CA LYS A 260 -24.65 -117.54 -76.83
C LYS A 260 -24.11 -118.07 -75.50
#